data_AF-A0A9R1XF59-F1
#
_entry.id   AF-A0A9R1XF59-F1
#
_cell.length_a   1.000
_cell.length_b   1.000
_cell.length_c   1.000
_cell.angle_alpha   90.00
_cell.angle_beta   90.00
_cell.angle_gamma   90.00
#
_symmetry.space_group_name_H-M   'P 1'
#
loop_
_entity.id
_entity.type
_entity.pdbx_description
1 polymer ?
#
loop_
_entity_poly.entity_id
_entity_poly.type
_entity_poly.pdbx_seq_one_letter_code
_entity_poly.pdbx_strand_id
1 'polypeptide(L)'
;MEDGDGGMKAGECPNRGESSPMNDKTKSLVLVNYFRTLPIKMLACGQNNGGLSNITKTCYTDSGNRWANFLAVDFYKLMDIF
;
A
#
# COMPACT_ATOMS: atom_id res chain seq x y z
N MET A 1 17.54 5.01 0.74
CA MET A 1 16.42 4.07 0.93
C MET A 1 15.19 4.94 1.09
N GLU A 2 14.24 4.84 0.16
CA GLU A 2 12.92 5.44 0.34
C GLU A 2 12.20 4.58 1.38
N ASP A 3 11.71 5.16 2.48
CA ASP A 3 10.99 4.42 3.52
C ASP A 3 9.67 3.87 2.93
N GLY A 4 9.65 2.58 2.60
CA GLY A 4 8.50 1.91 2.00
C GLY A 4 7.26 1.82 2.91
N ASP A 5 7.45 2.03 4.22
CA ASP A 5 6.37 2.06 5.21
C ASP A 5 5.46 3.29 5.11
N GLY A 6 5.82 4.30 4.29
CA GLY A 6 5.03 5.52 4.11
C GLY A 6 3.59 5.30 3.63
N GLY A 7 3.32 4.17 2.96
CA GLY A 7 1.97 3.77 2.53
C GLY A 7 1.08 3.22 3.65
N MET A 8 1.64 2.88 4.82
CA MET A 8 0.94 2.21 5.93
C MET A 8 0.65 3.14 7.10
N LYS A 9 -0.09 4.22 6.85
CA LYS A 9 -0.53 5.17 7.87
C LYS A 9 -2.01 5.03 8.18
N ALA A 10 -2.34 4.68 9.41
CA ALA A 10 -3.72 4.47 9.83
C ALA A 10 -4.54 5.77 9.66
N GLY A 11 -5.66 5.69 8.94
CA GLY A 11 -6.55 6.83 8.71
C GLY A 11 -6.09 7.80 7.61
N GLU A 12 -4.95 7.55 6.97
CA GLU A 12 -4.47 8.37 5.86
C GLU A 12 -4.48 7.58 4.55
N CYS A 13 -4.62 8.29 3.42
CA CYS A 13 -4.61 7.72 2.08
C CYS A 13 -3.44 8.27 1.24
N PRO A 14 -2.19 7.98 1.63
CA PRO A 14 -0.98 8.56 1.02
C PRO A 14 -0.77 8.12 -0.43
N ASN A 15 0.12 8.82 -1.13
CA ASN A 15 0.62 8.49 -2.46
C ASN A 15 2.15 8.43 -2.49
N ARG A 16 2.68 7.85 -3.57
CA ARG A 16 4.05 8.11 -3.98
C ARG A 16 4.09 9.40 -4.80
N GLY A 17 5.23 10.08 -4.85
CA GLY A 17 5.33 11.41 -5.49
C GLY A 17 4.82 11.45 -6.94
N GLU A 18 4.92 10.34 -7.68
CA GLU A 18 4.45 10.21 -9.06
C GLU A 18 2.99 9.73 -9.21
N SER A 19 2.28 9.41 -8.13
CA SER A 19 0.90 8.91 -8.16
C SER A 19 -0.08 9.87 -7.48
N SER A 20 -1.37 9.79 -7.82
CA SER A 20 -2.43 10.47 -7.07
C SER A 20 -2.63 9.82 -5.68
N PRO A 21 -3.10 10.57 -4.67
CA PRO A 21 -3.62 10.02 -3.40
C PRO A 21 -4.65 8.92 -3.60
N MET A 22 -4.68 7.92 -2.69
CA MET A 22 -5.60 6.77 -2.79
C MET A 22 -7.08 7.15 -2.63
N ASN A 23 -7.37 8.33 -2.07
CA ASN A 23 -8.71 8.88 -1.93
C ASN A 23 -9.10 9.84 -3.07
N ASP A 24 -8.30 9.93 -4.14
CA ASP A 24 -8.61 10.77 -5.30
C ASP A 24 -9.92 10.32 -5.96
N LYS A 25 -10.88 11.25 -6.02
CA LYS A 25 -12.23 11.01 -6.54
C LYS A 25 -12.34 11.16 -8.06
N THR A 26 -11.28 11.60 -8.74
CA THR A 26 -11.25 11.85 -10.18
C THR A 26 -10.69 10.68 -10.98
N LYS A 27 -10.09 9.70 -10.30
CA LYS A 27 -9.52 8.49 -10.89
C LYS A 27 -10.41 7.30 -10.57
N SER A 28 -10.77 6.52 -11.58
CA SER A 28 -11.67 5.35 -11.42
C SER A 28 -10.95 4.11 -10.89
N LEU A 29 -9.64 4.22 -10.77
CA LEU A 29 -8.69 3.18 -10.42
C LEU A 29 -7.53 4.11 -9.82
N VAL A 30 -6.97 3.92 -8.60
CA VAL A 30 -5.63 4.32 -7.98
C VAL A 30 -4.63 3.23 -7.42
N LEU A 31 -3.31 3.37 -7.62
CA LEU A 31 -2.35 2.24 -7.63
C LEU A 31 -1.73 1.90 -6.23
N VAL A 32 -2.30 1.01 -5.38
CA VAL A 32 -1.72 0.57 -4.07
C VAL A 32 -0.54 -0.42 -4.16
N ASN A 33 0.69 0.10 -4.03
CA ASN A 33 1.93 -0.66 -4.01
C ASN A 33 2.55 -0.58 -2.61
N TYR A 34 2.58 -1.68 -1.84
CA TYR A 34 3.18 -1.67 -0.50
C TYR A 34 4.45 -2.51 -0.44
N PHE A 35 5.54 -1.86 -0.03
CA PHE A 35 6.81 -2.48 0.27
C PHE A 35 7.22 -2.14 1.68
N ARG A 36 7.48 -3.13 2.52
CA ARG A 36 7.99 -2.86 3.87
C ARG A 36 9.43 -2.36 3.79
N THR A 37 9.78 -1.32 4.56
CA THR A 37 11.17 -0.82 4.63
C THR A 37 12.15 -1.92 5.05
N LEU A 38 11.75 -2.75 6.01
CA LEU A 38 12.50 -3.93 6.45
C LEU A 38 11.84 -5.20 5.89
N PRO A 39 12.53 -6.01 5.08
CA PRO A 39 11.93 -7.18 4.42
C PRO A 39 11.78 -8.41 5.35
N ILE A 40 11.18 -8.22 6.53
CA ILE A 40 10.96 -9.29 7.51
C ILE A 40 9.67 -10.02 7.16
N LYS A 41 9.80 -11.27 6.69
CA LYS A 41 8.68 -12.12 6.22
C LYS A 41 7.49 -12.19 7.17
N MET A 42 7.74 -12.36 8.47
CA MET A 42 6.68 -12.45 9.48
C MET A 42 5.85 -11.17 9.56
N LEU A 43 6.50 -10.02 9.51
CA LEU A 43 5.83 -8.73 9.62
C LEU A 43 5.14 -8.35 8.31
N ALA A 44 5.74 -8.69 7.16
CA ALA A 44 5.12 -8.58 5.85
C ALA A 44 3.82 -9.40 5.77
N CYS A 45 3.79 -10.62 6.33
CA CYS A 45 2.58 -11.46 6.37
C CYS A 45 1.43 -10.79 7.14
N GLY A 46 1.71 -10.22 8.32
CA GLY A 46 0.70 -9.49 9.10
C GLY A 46 0.14 -8.27 8.35
N GLN A 47 1.00 -7.55 7.62
CA GLN A 47 0.60 -6.40 6.82
C GLN A 47 -0.15 -6.77 5.54
N ASN A 48 0.26 -7.84 4.83
CA ASN A 48 -0.43 -8.30 3.62
C ASN A 48 -1.86 -8.79 3.88
N ASN A 49 -2.17 -9.13 5.13
CA ASN A 49 -3.51 -9.54 5.54
C ASN A 49 -4.28 -8.39 6.18
N GLY A 50 -4.01 -8.10 7.46
CA GLY A 50 -4.84 -7.19 8.25
C GLY A 50 -4.56 -5.71 7.97
N GLY A 51 -3.29 -5.32 7.92
CA GLY A 51 -2.89 -3.93 7.75
C GLY A 51 -3.35 -3.35 6.41
N LEU A 52 -3.08 -4.08 5.33
CA LEU A 52 -3.46 -3.69 3.97
C LEU A 52 -4.99 -3.65 3.85
N SER A 53 -5.70 -4.68 4.34
CA SER A 53 -7.17 -4.70 4.30
C SER A 53 -7.81 -3.48 4.97
N ASN A 54 -7.26 -3.04 6.11
CA ASN A 54 -7.77 -1.88 6.83
C ASN A 54 -7.58 -0.59 6.02
N ILE A 55 -6.38 -0.34 5.50
CA ILE A 55 -6.10 0.87 4.71
C ILE A 55 -6.91 0.88 3.41
N THR A 56 -7.01 -0.26 2.73
CA THR A 56 -7.83 -0.37 1.51
C THR A 56 -9.30 -0.05 1.81
N LYS A 57 -9.86 -0.52 2.93
CA LYS A 57 -11.25 -0.20 3.33
C LYS A 57 -11.44 1.28 3.67
N THR A 58 -10.49 1.88 4.39
CA THR A 58 -10.51 3.32 4.70
C THR A 58 -10.50 4.13 3.40
N CYS A 59 -9.53 3.88 2.52
CA CYS A 59 -9.41 4.65 1.29
C CYS A 59 -10.53 4.37 0.28
N TYR A 60 -11.12 3.18 0.30
CA TYR A 60 -12.35 2.88 -0.46
C TYR A 60 -13.51 3.77 -0.03
N THR A 61 -13.66 4.00 1.28
CA THR A 61 -14.72 4.87 1.81
C THR A 61 -14.45 6.32 1.42
N ASP A 62 -13.21 6.79 1.62
CA ASP A 62 -12.83 8.18 1.36
C ASP A 62 -12.84 8.56 -0.13
N SER A 63 -12.61 7.59 -1.01
CA SER A 63 -12.69 7.77 -2.48
C SER A 63 -14.14 7.81 -3.00
N GLY A 64 -15.14 7.75 -2.12
CA GLY A 64 -16.56 7.71 -2.49
C GLY A 64 -17.00 6.33 -2.98
N ASN A 65 -16.64 5.29 -2.23
CA ASN A 65 -16.98 3.88 -2.50
C ASN A 65 -16.39 3.35 -3.83
N ARG A 66 -15.19 3.80 -4.19
CA ARG A 66 -14.47 3.36 -5.39
C ARG A 66 -13.17 2.65 -5.03
N TRP A 67 -12.86 1.59 -5.75
CA TRP A 67 -11.62 0.85 -5.54
C TRP A 67 -10.41 1.58 -6.13
N ALA A 68 -9.24 1.32 -5.54
CA ALA A 68 -7.97 1.86 -5.98
C ALA A 68 -7.27 0.92 -7.03
N ASN A 69 -6.96 1.36 -8.28
CA ASN A 69 -5.92 1.02 -9.33
C ASN A 69 -4.94 -0.10 -9.06
N PHE A 70 -4.34 -0.32 -7.89
CA PHE A 70 -3.28 -1.34 -7.78
C PHE A 70 -3.62 -2.30 -6.71
N LEU A 71 -3.42 -3.51 -7.14
CA LEU A 71 -2.76 -4.52 -6.39
C LEU A 71 -1.49 -4.89 -7.18
N ALA A 72 -0.30 -4.56 -6.69
CA ALA A 72 0.83 -5.46 -6.90
C ALA A 72 1.50 -5.71 -5.57
N VAL A 73 1.67 -7.00 -5.32
CA VAL A 73 2.26 -7.55 -4.13
C VAL A 73 3.64 -8.03 -4.58
N ASP A 74 4.59 -7.11 -4.65
CA ASP A 74 5.97 -7.50 -4.93
C ASP A 74 6.66 -7.81 -3.60
N PHE A 75 6.83 -9.11 -3.35
CA PHE A 75 7.75 -9.58 -2.33
C PHE A 75 9.14 -9.59 -2.96
N TYR A 76 9.92 -8.50 -2.83
CA TYR A 76 11.32 -8.55 -3.22
C TYR A 76 12.06 -9.41 -2.20
N LYS A 77 12.11 -10.73 -2.43
CA LYS A 77 13.09 -11.60 -1.80
C LYS A 77 14.43 -11.17 -2.38
N LEU A 78 15.20 -10.36 -1.65
CA LEU A 78 16.64 -10.31 -1.87
C LEU A 78 17.09 -11.77 -1.84
N MET A 79 17.61 -12.26 -2.97
CA MET A 79 18.27 -13.56 -3.00
C MET A 79 19.22 -13.56 -1.80
N ASP A 80 19.10 -14.56 -0.93
CA ASP A 80 20.03 -14.76 0.17
C ASP A 80 21.43 -14.83 -0.48
N ILE A 81 22.16 -13.71 -0.50
CA ILE A 81 23.57 -13.72 -0.86
C ILE A 81 24.24 -14.38 0.34
N PHE A 82 24.45 -15.69 0.19
CA PHE A 82 25.35 -16.48 1.01
C PHE A 82 26.75 -15.86 1.06
#